data_AF-A0A7J7CS24-F1
#
_entry.id   AF-A0A7J7CS24-F1
#
_cell.length_a   1.000
_cell.length_b   1.000
_cell.length_c   1.000
_cell.angle_alpha   90.00
_cell.angle_beta   90.00
_cell.angle_gamma   90.00
#
_symmetry.space_group_name_H-M   'P 1'
#
loop_
_entity.id
_entity.type
_entity.pdbx_description
1 polymer ?
#
loop_
_entity_poly.entity_id
_entity_poly.type
_entity_poly.pdbx_seq_one_letter_code
_entity_poly.pdbx_strand_id
1 'polypeptide(L)'
;MLLRRNLWVVILLFTGVFAAKQYTVEGLPHRILLDTDVDTDDFFALFYLLKLNRSEFELEALTISANAWTDAGHAVNQIYDILYMMGRDDISVGVGGEGGILADGTILPNVGGYLPIIEQGMTTAGYCRYRQAIPVLGGRLDVNTNYGIRKAFLPQDGYTEEVSGSDSVRVLVATKAKPNQDPNSNLDREFFKSFLDVLNRPQQTGKFNFTTEFPNFRETFYRPDFRGRKLGTPVVFDMDMSAGDFLALFYLLKIPVEVINLMAIIVSPTGWANAATIDVIYDLLHMMGRDDIPVGLGDVFAMNQSDPIFPAVGDCKYVKAIPHGRGGFLDSDTLYGLARNLPRSPRRYTAENSLKHGAPRDTANPELRQPPALEIWESLIQTMDPGSKITLLTNGPLTSLAKIIQSGANASSIIQDVYIVGGHIRNTEMDTGNVITVDYNEYAELNMFLDPIAAKTVFESALNITLIPLGVQRKVGSFSKMLEKMHKTNKTPEALFAHRLLSRLYHLQQTHHRYQHMGTFLGELLGAVILAGDHTLLKPILQVKPIKFFAEGIESKDGETIVEEKQGKLVKVLENVNTVAYYDLFAKQLGVEQQSAVLGSFCEQKKLWSRPNQTVDC
;
A
#
# COMPACT_ATOMS: atom_id res chain seq x y z
N MET A 1 82.27 30.85 -6.91
CA MET A 1 81.90 29.54 -6.35
C MET A 1 80.39 29.25 -6.40
N LEU A 2 79.50 30.17 -6.00
CA LEU A 2 78.04 29.94 -5.91
C LEU A 2 77.38 29.36 -7.19
N LEU A 3 77.68 29.90 -8.38
CA LEU A 3 77.04 29.46 -9.64
C LEU A 3 77.05 27.93 -9.84
N ARG A 4 78.16 27.27 -9.49
CA ARG A 4 78.31 25.82 -9.67
C ARG A 4 77.44 25.01 -8.71
N ARG A 5 77.10 25.56 -7.53
CA ARG A 5 76.20 24.91 -6.55
C ARG A 5 74.74 25.02 -6.95
N ASN A 6 74.34 26.18 -7.50
CA ASN A 6 72.96 26.39 -7.95
C ASN A 6 72.62 25.55 -9.18
N LEU A 7 73.58 25.35 -10.11
CA LEU A 7 73.36 24.52 -11.31
C LEU A 7 72.99 23.07 -10.96
N TRP A 8 73.66 22.46 -9.97
CA TRP A 8 73.32 21.11 -9.50
C TRP A 8 71.94 21.03 -8.84
N VAL A 9 71.51 22.05 -8.10
CA VAL A 9 70.17 22.11 -7.51
C VAL A 9 69.10 22.23 -8.60
N VAL A 10 69.32 23.05 -9.64
CA VAL A 10 68.41 23.14 -10.79
C VAL A 10 68.33 21.83 -11.56
N ILE A 11 69.46 21.17 -11.81
CA ILE A 11 69.48 19.85 -12.48
C ILE A 11 68.72 18.81 -11.64
N LEU A 12 68.97 18.72 -10.33
CA LEU A 12 68.27 17.79 -9.44
C LEU A 12 66.76 18.06 -9.38
N LEU A 13 66.33 19.32 -9.38
CA LEU A 13 64.92 19.71 -9.46
C LEU A 13 64.30 19.29 -10.80
N PHE A 14 64.97 19.53 -11.92
CA PHE A 14 64.47 19.10 -13.23
C PHE A 14 64.41 17.57 -13.37
N THR A 15 65.43 16.82 -12.91
CA THR A 15 65.39 15.35 -12.92
C THR A 15 64.31 14.81 -11.97
N GLY A 16 64.10 15.45 -10.81
CA GLY A 16 63.05 15.07 -9.87
C GLY A 16 61.65 15.31 -10.44
N VAL A 17 61.42 16.46 -11.07
CA VAL A 17 60.12 16.80 -11.69
C VAL A 17 59.83 15.94 -12.92
N PHE A 18 60.83 15.60 -13.75
CA PHE A 18 60.64 14.68 -14.87
C PHE A 18 60.43 13.23 -14.41
N ALA A 19 61.17 12.74 -13.41
CA ALA A 19 60.96 11.40 -12.84
C ALA A 19 59.57 11.28 -12.17
N ALA A 20 59.15 12.30 -11.41
CA ALA A 20 57.81 12.36 -10.81
C ALA A 20 56.69 12.41 -11.87
N LYS A 21 56.94 13.02 -13.04
CA LYS A 21 55.99 13.00 -14.18
C LYS A 21 55.96 11.68 -14.96
N GLN A 22 56.82 10.71 -14.63
CA GLN A 22 56.89 9.43 -15.36
C GLN A 22 56.31 8.24 -14.57
N TYR A 23 55.79 8.49 -13.37
CA TYR A 23 55.09 7.51 -12.53
C TYR A 23 53.76 8.03 -11.95
N THR A 24 53.08 8.94 -12.67
CA THR A 24 51.61 9.01 -12.56
C THR A 24 51.04 7.75 -13.23
N VAL A 25 50.96 6.67 -12.48
CA VAL A 25 50.08 5.55 -12.82
C VAL A 25 48.67 6.11 -12.76
N GLU A 26 48.03 6.27 -13.92
CA GLU A 26 46.58 6.40 -13.96
C GLU A 26 46.03 5.13 -13.32
N GLY A 27 45.42 5.27 -12.15
CA GLY A 27 44.85 4.15 -11.42
C GLY A 27 43.75 3.54 -12.26
N LEU A 28 44.02 2.38 -12.86
CA LEU A 28 42.98 1.60 -13.52
C LEU A 28 41.82 1.42 -12.53
N PRO A 29 40.57 1.67 -12.96
CA PRO A 29 39.43 1.59 -12.05
C PRO A 29 39.35 0.17 -11.45
N HIS A 30 38.82 0.07 -10.24
CA HIS A 30 38.54 -1.21 -9.62
C HIS A 30 37.44 -1.90 -10.44
N ARG A 31 37.85 -2.84 -11.29
CA ARG A 31 36.96 -3.60 -12.17
C ARG A 31 36.12 -4.56 -11.32
N ILE A 32 34.80 -4.41 -11.38
CA ILE A 32 33.82 -5.16 -10.61
C ILE A 32 33.07 -6.10 -11.55
N LEU A 33 33.03 -7.37 -11.18
CA LEU A 33 32.02 -8.32 -11.61
C LEU A 33 31.06 -8.50 -10.43
N LEU A 34 29.77 -8.21 -10.62
CA LEU A 34 28.76 -8.39 -9.57
C LEU A 34 28.03 -9.72 -9.81
N ASP A 35 28.15 -10.67 -8.88
CA ASP A 35 27.25 -11.83 -8.80
C ASP A 35 26.16 -11.53 -7.77
N THR A 36 24.89 -11.78 -8.10
CA THR A 36 23.73 -11.25 -7.36
C THR A 36 22.47 -12.10 -7.59
N ASP A 37 21.59 -12.23 -6.58
CA ASP A 37 20.28 -12.89 -6.73
C ASP A 37 19.08 -11.95 -6.88
N VAL A 38 19.35 -10.65 -6.99
CA VAL A 38 18.43 -9.59 -7.41
C VAL A 38 17.23 -9.43 -6.45
N ASP A 39 17.43 -9.77 -5.17
CA ASP A 39 16.52 -9.41 -4.09
C ASP A 39 16.60 -7.91 -3.77
N THR A 40 15.94 -7.50 -2.70
CA THR A 40 15.61 -6.11 -2.39
C THR A 40 16.83 -5.32 -1.91
N ASP A 41 17.82 -5.95 -1.29
CA ASP A 41 19.10 -5.32 -0.91
C ASP A 41 20.12 -5.32 -2.06
N ASP A 42 20.18 -6.39 -2.86
CA ASP A 42 20.87 -6.44 -4.16
C ASP A 42 20.50 -5.27 -5.07
N PHE A 43 19.20 -4.97 -5.19
CA PHE A 43 18.68 -3.83 -5.95
C PHE A 43 19.35 -2.51 -5.51
N PHE A 44 19.42 -2.24 -4.21
CA PHE A 44 20.07 -1.04 -3.68
C PHE A 44 21.61 -1.09 -3.80
N ALA A 45 22.23 -2.25 -3.66
CA ALA A 45 23.67 -2.44 -3.88
C ALA A 45 24.07 -2.14 -5.34
N LEU A 46 23.27 -2.60 -6.30
CA LEU A 46 23.45 -2.29 -7.72
C LEU A 46 23.32 -0.78 -7.99
N PHE A 47 22.30 -0.11 -7.44
CA PHE A 47 22.19 1.35 -7.58
C PHE A 47 23.40 2.08 -6.99
N TYR A 48 23.92 1.64 -5.83
CA TYR A 48 25.13 2.23 -5.26
C TYR A 48 26.33 2.06 -6.18
N LEU A 49 26.56 0.87 -6.75
CA LEU A 49 27.63 0.60 -7.72
C LEU A 49 27.48 1.43 -9.00
N LEU A 50 26.27 1.55 -9.54
CA LEU A 50 25.96 2.37 -10.73
C LEU A 50 26.08 3.90 -10.49
N LYS A 51 26.35 4.31 -9.25
CA LYS A 51 26.56 5.71 -8.82
C LYS A 51 28.00 5.99 -8.33
N LEU A 52 28.86 4.98 -8.21
CA LEU A 52 30.29 5.16 -7.89
C LEU A 52 31.04 5.82 -9.05
N ASN A 53 32.15 6.51 -8.77
CA ASN A 53 32.92 7.20 -9.81
C ASN A 53 33.51 6.18 -10.81
N ARG A 54 33.13 6.27 -12.09
CA ARG A 54 33.59 5.33 -13.14
C ARG A 54 35.10 5.37 -13.38
N SER A 55 35.77 6.46 -13.02
CA SER A 55 37.24 6.55 -13.03
C SER A 55 37.93 5.87 -11.84
N GLU A 56 37.17 5.39 -10.85
CA GLU A 56 37.67 4.70 -9.65
C GLU A 56 37.14 3.26 -9.54
N PHE A 57 35.93 2.99 -10.06
CA PHE A 57 35.21 1.73 -10.00
C PHE A 57 34.46 1.48 -11.32
N GLU A 58 34.73 0.35 -11.97
CA GLU A 58 34.17 0.01 -13.27
C GLU A 58 33.37 -1.29 -13.15
N LEU A 59 32.04 -1.20 -13.07
CA LEU A 59 31.17 -2.38 -13.18
C LEU A 59 31.16 -2.82 -14.65
N GLU A 60 31.77 -3.98 -14.90
CA GLU A 60 32.05 -4.56 -16.22
C GLU A 60 30.89 -5.40 -16.74
N ALA A 61 30.44 -6.31 -15.88
CA ALA A 61 29.41 -7.29 -16.14
C ALA A 61 28.72 -7.67 -14.83
N LEU A 62 27.53 -8.24 -14.95
CA LEU A 62 26.71 -8.68 -13.83
C LEU A 62 26.28 -10.12 -14.11
N THR A 63 26.50 -11.04 -13.17
CA THR A 63 26.02 -12.41 -13.22
C THR A 63 24.86 -12.61 -12.25
N ILE A 64 23.82 -13.30 -12.71
CA ILE A 64 22.61 -13.54 -11.91
C ILE A 64 22.65 -14.95 -11.36
N SER A 65 22.66 -15.07 -10.03
CA SER A 65 22.62 -16.34 -9.31
C SER A 65 21.23 -16.97 -9.43
N ALA A 66 21.05 -17.77 -10.48
CA ALA A 66 19.78 -18.40 -10.83
C ALA A 66 19.19 -19.34 -9.75
N ASN A 67 19.95 -19.67 -8.69
CA ASN A 67 19.62 -20.66 -7.65
C ASN A 67 18.90 -20.09 -6.40
N ALA A 68 18.59 -18.80 -6.35
CA ALA A 68 18.21 -18.11 -5.11
C ALA A 68 16.80 -17.46 -5.15
N TRP A 69 16.57 -16.33 -4.46
CA TRP A 69 15.23 -15.77 -4.17
C TRP A 69 14.43 -15.44 -5.43
N THR A 70 15.00 -14.64 -6.32
CA THR A 70 14.36 -14.21 -7.56
C THR A 70 14.41 -15.33 -8.62
N ASP A 71 13.39 -15.40 -9.48
CA ASP A 71 13.49 -16.15 -10.74
C ASP A 71 14.50 -15.49 -11.70
N ALA A 72 15.30 -16.31 -12.40
CA ALA A 72 16.34 -15.81 -13.30
C ALA A 72 15.80 -14.99 -14.48
N GLY A 73 14.65 -15.38 -15.07
CA GLY A 73 14.03 -14.62 -16.16
C GLY A 73 13.46 -13.29 -15.68
N HIS A 74 12.88 -13.25 -14.48
CA HIS A 74 12.43 -12.00 -13.86
C HIS A 74 13.60 -11.08 -13.47
N ALA A 75 14.65 -11.64 -12.87
CA ALA A 75 15.88 -10.95 -12.48
C ALA A 75 16.60 -10.33 -13.68
N VAL A 76 16.82 -11.10 -14.75
CA VAL A 76 17.47 -10.63 -15.99
C VAL A 76 16.82 -9.37 -16.51
N ASN A 77 15.49 -9.41 -16.67
CA ASN A 77 14.76 -8.27 -17.19
C ASN A 77 14.78 -7.11 -16.17
N GLN A 78 14.64 -7.36 -14.86
CA GLN A 78 14.77 -6.30 -13.84
C GLN A 78 16.12 -5.58 -13.89
N ILE A 79 17.21 -6.34 -14.07
CA ILE A 79 18.56 -5.79 -14.23
C ILE A 79 18.65 -4.97 -15.53
N TYR A 80 18.15 -5.48 -16.66
CA TYR A 80 18.16 -4.71 -17.91
C TYR A 80 17.32 -3.43 -17.82
N ASP A 81 16.13 -3.47 -17.21
CA ASP A 81 15.32 -2.27 -17.01
C ASP A 81 16.07 -1.21 -16.15
N ILE A 82 16.81 -1.65 -15.11
CA ILE A 82 17.67 -0.79 -14.26
C ILE A 82 18.86 -0.24 -15.05
N LEU A 83 19.59 -1.09 -15.78
CA LEU A 83 20.76 -0.69 -16.57
C LEU A 83 20.37 0.30 -17.67
N TYR A 84 19.27 0.05 -18.37
CA TYR A 84 18.71 0.96 -19.36
C TYR A 84 18.39 2.31 -18.74
N MET A 85 17.67 2.32 -17.60
CA MET A 85 17.35 3.52 -16.85
C MET A 85 18.60 4.27 -16.39
N MET A 86 19.65 3.56 -15.95
CA MET A 86 20.92 4.15 -15.48
C MET A 86 21.90 4.51 -16.61
N GLY A 87 21.53 4.26 -17.87
CA GLY A 87 22.39 4.49 -19.02
C GLY A 87 23.68 3.68 -18.98
N ARG A 88 23.53 2.39 -18.65
CA ARG A 88 24.58 1.37 -18.64
C ARG A 88 24.22 0.17 -19.52
N ASP A 89 23.71 0.46 -20.71
CA ASP A 89 23.40 -0.52 -21.76
C ASP A 89 24.67 -1.25 -22.27
N ASP A 90 25.87 -0.82 -21.83
CA ASP A 90 27.18 -1.43 -22.05
C ASP A 90 27.52 -2.59 -21.09
N ILE A 91 26.84 -2.71 -19.94
CA ILE A 91 27.10 -3.80 -18.98
C ILE A 91 26.49 -5.10 -19.52
N SER A 92 27.33 -6.12 -19.69
CA SER A 92 26.86 -7.46 -20.06
C SER A 92 26.22 -8.17 -18.87
N VAL A 93 24.96 -8.63 -19.03
CA VAL A 93 24.27 -9.44 -18.02
C VAL A 93 24.39 -10.92 -18.38
N GLY A 94 25.18 -11.66 -17.62
CA GLY A 94 25.25 -13.11 -17.66
C GLY A 94 24.16 -13.73 -16.78
N VAL A 95 23.54 -14.80 -17.25
CA VAL A 95 22.52 -15.53 -16.48
C VAL A 95 23.12 -16.83 -15.98
N GLY A 96 23.09 -17.03 -14.66
CA GLY A 96 23.47 -18.30 -14.06
C GLY A 96 22.60 -19.46 -14.56
N GLY A 97 23.03 -20.68 -14.26
CA GLY A 97 22.41 -21.90 -14.76
C GLY A 97 22.41 -23.01 -13.74
N GLU A 98 21.43 -23.91 -13.88
CA GLU A 98 21.12 -25.00 -12.95
C GLU A 98 22.18 -26.13 -12.95
N GLY A 99 23.26 -26.02 -13.73
CA GLY A 99 24.38 -26.95 -13.66
C GLY A 99 25.09 -26.86 -12.30
N GLY A 100 25.34 -28.01 -11.68
CA GLY A 100 26.05 -28.11 -10.41
C GLY A 100 27.55 -28.41 -10.56
N ILE A 101 28.31 -28.13 -9.50
CA ILE A 101 29.67 -28.66 -9.33
C ILE A 101 29.55 -29.98 -8.57
N LEU A 102 30.09 -31.08 -9.10
CA LEU A 102 30.08 -32.38 -8.44
C LEU A 102 31.04 -32.42 -7.24
N ALA A 103 30.85 -33.41 -6.36
CA ALA A 103 31.64 -33.58 -5.14
C ALA A 103 33.13 -33.91 -5.38
N ASP A 104 33.51 -34.25 -6.62
CA ASP A 104 34.90 -34.43 -7.08
C ASP A 104 35.51 -33.15 -7.69
N GLY A 105 34.75 -32.05 -7.75
CA GLY A 105 35.14 -30.78 -8.36
C GLY A 105 34.76 -30.65 -9.84
N THR A 106 34.13 -31.66 -10.46
CA THR A 106 33.71 -31.58 -11.87
C THR A 106 32.63 -30.52 -12.06
N ILE A 107 32.97 -29.48 -12.83
CA ILE A 107 32.03 -28.46 -13.29
C ILE A 107 31.21 -29.05 -14.44
N LEU A 108 29.90 -29.21 -14.25
CA LEU A 108 29.00 -29.73 -15.29
C LEU A 108 28.77 -28.68 -16.42
N PRO A 109 28.35 -29.11 -17.61
CA PRO A 109 27.82 -28.19 -18.62
C PRO A 109 26.69 -27.34 -18.05
N ASN A 110 26.62 -26.07 -18.47
CA ASN A 110 25.62 -25.08 -18.03
C ASN A 110 25.62 -24.77 -16.52
N VAL A 111 26.71 -25.09 -15.79
CA VAL A 111 27.05 -24.35 -14.55
C VAL A 111 27.20 -22.88 -14.94
N GLY A 112 26.30 -22.02 -14.44
CA GLY A 112 26.35 -20.60 -14.76
C GLY A 112 25.87 -20.19 -16.16
N GLY A 113 25.02 -20.99 -16.83
CA GLY A 113 24.47 -20.64 -18.16
C GLY A 113 22.99 -21.02 -18.38
N TYR A 114 22.25 -20.13 -19.04
CA TYR A 114 20.82 -20.27 -19.36
C TYR A 114 20.48 -21.52 -20.19
N LEU A 115 19.61 -22.38 -19.66
CA LEU A 115 18.97 -23.49 -20.37
C LEU A 115 17.56 -23.06 -20.82
N PRO A 116 17.25 -22.96 -22.13
CA PRO A 116 15.92 -22.58 -22.59
C PRO A 116 14.84 -23.54 -22.07
N ILE A 117 13.73 -23.00 -21.57
CA ILE A 117 12.65 -23.81 -20.95
C ILE A 117 12.03 -24.84 -21.94
N ILE A 118 12.08 -24.57 -23.25
CA ILE A 118 11.74 -25.52 -24.31
C ILE A 118 12.60 -26.79 -24.31
N GLU A 119 13.87 -26.71 -23.86
CA GLU A 119 14.81 -27.85 -23.82
C GLU A 119 14.78 -28.61 -22.48
N GLN A 120 14.11 -28.07 -21.45
CA GLN A 120 14.01 -28.70 -20.12
C GLN A 120 12.88 -29.75 -20.04
N GLY A 121 11.82 -29.59 -20.84
CA GLY A 121 10.67 -30.51 -20.85
C GLY A 121 9.79 -30.45 -19.58
N MET A 122 8.97 -31.49 -19.36
CA MET A 122 8.04 -31.59 -18.22
C MET A 122 8.72 -31.88 -16.86
N THR A 123 10.04 -31.75 -16.77
CA THR A 123 10.83 -32.04 -15.57
C THR A 123 11.91 -30.98 -15.41
N THR A 124 11.82 -30.15 -14.36
CA THR A 124 12.95 -29.32 -13.96
C THR A 124 14.13 -30.20 -13.56
N ALA A 125 15.28 -29.98 -14.19
CA ALA A 125 16.54 -30.63 -13.85
C ALA A 125 17.16 -29.98 -12.59
N GLY A 126 16.46 -30.02 -11.44
CA GLY A 126 16.80 -29.23 -10.25
C GLY A 126 16.20 -29.74 -8.92
N TYR A 127 16.67 -30.89 -8.45
CA TYR A 127 16.30 -31.53 -7.16
C TYR A 127 17.48 -31.58 -6.12
N CYS A 128 18.49 -30.69 -6.21
CA CYS A 128 19.72 -30.67 -5.41
C CYS A 128 19.62 -30.16 -3.93
N ARG A 129 18.43 -30.23 -3.33
CA ARG A 129 18.11 -30.22 -1.87
C ARG A 129 18.39 -29.00 -0.98
N TYR A 130 17.87 -27.81 -1.33
CA TYR A 130 17.64 -26.71 -0.36
C TYR A 130 16.75 -25.49 -0.72
N ARG A 131 16.61 -25.02 -1.98
CA ARG A 131 15.96 -23.73 -2.37
C ARG A 131 14.58 -23.48 -1.78
N GLN A 132 13.87 -24.57 -1.51
CA GLN A 132 12.63 -24.63 -0.72
C GLN A 132 12.73 -24.00 0.69
N ALA A 133 13.91 -23.63 1.16
CA ALA A 133 14.13 -22.84 2.37
C ALA A 133 13.68 -21.36 2.21
N ILE A 134 13.50 -20.90 0.98
CA ILE A 134 12.86 -19.61 0.66
C ILE A 134 11.35 -19.72 0.95
N PRO A 135 10.78 -18.91 1.87
CA PRO A 135 9.36 -18.97 2.22
C PRO A 135 8.44 -18.57 1.06
N VAL A 136 7.31 -19.27 0.91
CA VAL A 136 6.34 -19.07 -0.19
C VAL A 136 5.10 -18.26 0.25
N LEU A 137 5.19 -17.53 1.36
CA LEU A 137 4.15 -16.59 1.83
C LEU A 137 4.29 -15.26 1.06
N GLY A 138 3.18 -14.73 0.54
CA GLY A 138 3.17 -13.66 -0.48
C GLY A 138 3.30 -14.21 -1.91
N GLY A 139 4.20 -15.20 -2.09
CA GLY A 139 4.37 -15.92 -3.34
C GLY A 139 5.43 -15.33 -4.26
N ARG A 140 5.98 -16.16 -5.15
CA ARG A 140 7.20 -15.84 -5.93
C ARG A 140 7.08 -14.57 -6.80
N LEU A 141 5.86 -14.19 -7.20
CA LEU A 141 5.59 -13.01 -8.02
C LEU A 141 5.97 -11.69 -7.33
N ASP A 142 5.88 -11.63 -6.00
CA ASP A 142 6.15 -10.42 -5.23
C ASP A 142 7.66 -10.14 -5.26
N VAL A 143 8.49 -11.13 -4.92
CA VAL A 143 9.96 -11.11 -5.06
C VAL A 143 10.38 -10.86 -6.52
N ASN A 144 9.79 -11.60 -7.46
CA ASN A 144 10.00 -11.46 -8.92
C ASN A 144 9.58 -10.11 -9.53
N THR A 145 9.01 -9.19 -8.73
CA THR A 145 8.75 -7.80 -9.13
C THR A 145 9.36 -6.79 -8.17
N ASN A 146 10.17 -7.25 -7.21
CA ASN A 146 10.67 -6.49 -6.05
C ASN A 146 9.52 -5.72 -5.37
N TYR A 147 8.53 -6.47 -4.89
CA TYR A 147 7.28 -5.99 -4.27
C TYR A 147 6.54 -4.95 -5.12
N GLY A 148 6.57 -5.15 -6.44
CA GLY A 148 5.95 -4.29 -7.43
C GLY A 148 6.80 -3.12 -7.92
N ILE A 149 7.98 -2.83 -7.35
CA ILE A 149 8.89 -1.74 -7.78
C ILE A 149 9.15 -1.83 -9.28
N ARG A 150 9.49 -3.02 -9.79
CA ARG A 150 9.77 -3.24 -11.23
C ARG A 150 8.62 -2.80 -12.12
N LYS A 151 7.38 -3.02 -11.68
CA LYS A 151 6.16 -2.72 -12.45
C LYS A 151 5.66 -1.28 -12.26
N ALA A 152 6.10 -0.60 -11.20
CA ALA A 152 5.72 0.77 -10.87
C ALA A 152 6.70 1.80 -11.45
N PHE A 153 7.99 1.44 -11.55
CA PHE A 153 9.09 2.39 -11.76
C PHE A 153 10.00 2.05 -12.95
N LEU A 154 10.13 0.78 -13.33
CA LEU A 154 11.08 0.34 -14.36
C LEU A 154 10.40 0.11 -15.74
N PRO A 155 11.06 0.46 -16.86
CA PRO A 155 10.51 0.31 -18.20
C PRO A 155 10.55 -1.16 -18.66
N GLN A 156 9.43 -1.73 -19.09
CA GLN A 156 9.29 -3.18 -19.35
C GLN A 156 9.35 -3.56 -20.84
N ASP A 157 10.14 -4.58 -21.18
CA ASP A 157 9.92 -5.48 -22.33
C ASP A 157 9.32 -6.84 -21.87
N GLY A 158 9.29 -7.90 -22.69
CA GLY A 158 8.57 -9.13 -22.31
C GLY A 158 8.69 -10.40 -23.17
N TYR A 159 7.93 -11.42 -22.76
CA TYR A 159 8.00 -12.88 -23.06
C TYR A 159 9.16 -13.60 -22.30
N THR A 160 9.08 -14.84 -21.77
CA THR A 160 8.09 -15.97 -21.91
C THR A 160 7.83 -16.73 -20.56
N GLU A 161 7.61 -18.07 -20.53
CA GLU A 161 6.82 -18.84 -19.52
C GLU A 161 7.61 -19.92 -18.70
N GLU A 162 7.06 -20.49 -17.60
CA GLU A 162 7.75 -21.21 -16.47
C GLU A 162 7.28 -22.69 -16.20
N VAL A 163 8.14 -23.57 -15.61
CA VAL A 163 7.77 -24.86 -14.94
C VAL A 163 8.70 -25.22 -13.75
N SER A 164 8.38 -26.24 -12.92
CA SER A 164 8.85 -26.31 -11.50
C SER A 164 9.13 -27.69 -10.86
N GLY A 165 9.97 -27.70 -9.79
CA GLY A 165 10.18 -28.80 -8.83
C GLY A 165 11.66 -29.18 -8.54
N SER A 166 12.08 -29.76 -7.40
CA SER A 166 11.39 -29.87 -6.10
C SER A 166 12.38 -29.94 -4.91
N ASP A 167 13.56 -29.30 -5.01
CA ASP A 167 14.66 -29.33 -4.02
C ASP A 167 15.93 -28.60 -4.59
N SER A 168 16.61 -27.58 -4.01
CA SER A 168 17.93 -27.12 -4.59
C SER A 168 18.94 -26.27 -3.74
N VAL A 169 20.04 -26.84 -3.21
CA VAL A 169 21.39 -26.28 -2.70
C VAL A 169 22.03 -24.97 -0.04
N ARG A 170 22.76 -25.47 1.05
CA ARG A 170 23.22 -24.76 2.27
C ARG A 170 24.64 -24.22 2.12
N VAL A 171 24.85 -22.97 2.54
CA VAL A 171 26.12 -22.22 2.46
C VAL A 171 26.38 -21.47 3.78
N LEU A 172 27.62 -21.07 4.04
CA LEU A 172 28.04 -20.32 5.24
C LEU A 172 27.76 -18.82 5.09
N VAL A 173 27.28 -18.17 6.17
CA VAL A 173 26.92 -16.74 6.20
C VAL A 173 27.92 -15.94 7.03
N ALA A 174 28.24 -14.71 6.60
CA ALA A 174 29.12 -13.80 7.33
C ALA A 174 28.42 -13.21 8.57
N THR A 175 29.01 -13.36 9.76
CA THR A 175 28.34 -13.09 11.05
C THR A 175 28.66 -11.75 11.69
N LYS A 176 29.58 -10.94 11.14
CA LYS A 176 29.99 -9.65 11.76
C LYS A 176 30.54 -8.65 10.74
N ALA A 177 30.07 -7.41 10.80
CA ALA A 177 30.61 -6.28 10.04
C ALA A 177 31.80 -5.61 10.79
N LYS A 178 32.54 -4.75 10.08
CA LYS A 178 33.70 -4.02 10.64
C LYS A 178 33.27 -2.98 11.69
N PRO A 179 34.08 -2.74 12.74
CA PRO A 179 33.92 -1.58 13.62
C PRO A 179 34.08 -0.27 12.86
N ASN A 180 33.46 0.80 13.36
CA ASN A 180 33.68 2.15 12.83
C ASN A 180 35.10 2.65 13.14
N GLN A 181 35.69 3.42 12.22
CA GLN A 181 37.04 3.98 12.36
C GLN A 181 37.07 5.41 12.91
N ASP A 182 35.94 6.13 12.96
CA ASP A 182 35.81 7.40 13.68
C ASP A 182 35.41 7.15 15.14
N PRO A 183 36.31 7.39 16.13
CA PRO A 183 36.02 7.16 17.54
C PRO A 183 35.05 8.19 18.15
N ASN A 184 34.66 9.23 17.40
CA ASN A 184 33.64 10.20 17.80
C ASN A 184 32.27 9.90 17.17
N SER A 185 32.15 8.81 16.41
CA SER A 185 30.90 8.42 15.77
C SER A 185 29.99 7.71 16.77
N ASN A 186 28.73 8.14 16.86
CA ASN A 186 27.69 7.48 17.67
C ASN A 186 27.20 6.13 17.08
N LEU A 187 27.99 5.50 16.20
CA LEU A 187 27.66 4.27 15.48
C LEU A 187 28.83 3.29 15.56
N ASP A 188 28.63 2.15 16.22
CA ASP A 188 29.66 1.11 16.44
C ASP A 188 30.21 0.45 15.16
N ARG A 189 29.60 0.72 14.00
CA ARG A 189 29.88 0.08 12.69
C ARG A 189 29.93 1.11 11.57
N GLU A 190 30.78 0.84 10.58
CA GLU A 190 31.17 1.76 9.49
C GLU A 190 30.12 1.88 8.36
N PHE A 191 28.84 2.18 8.67
CA PHE A 191 27.76 2.21 7.65
C PHE A 191 26.76 3.38 7.78
N PHE A 192 25.94 3.54 6.73
CA PHE A 192 24.79 4.44 6.55
C PHE A 192 24.96 5.87 5.99
N LYS A 193 25.96 6.70 6.35
CA LYS A 193 26.06 8.05 5.73
C LYS A 193 26.45 7.98 4.25
N SER A 194 27.64 7.44 3.97
CA SER A 194 28.22 7.32 2.62
C SER A 194 27.28 6.67 1.58
N PHE A 195 26.42 5.75 2.01
CA PHE A 195 25.49 5.04 1.12
C PHE A 195 24.48 5.99 0.47
N LEU A 196 23.76 6.78 1.28
CA LEU A 196 22.80 7.76 0.79
C LEU A 196 23.52 8.95 0.13
N ASP A 197 24.71 9.31 0.61
CA ASP A 197 25.56 10.35 0.00
C ASP A 197 26.09 9.96 -1.40
N VAL A 198 26.13 8.67 -1.75
CA VAL A 198 26.45 8.16 -3.10
C VAL A 198 25.22 8.12 -3.99
N LEU A 199 24.09 7.60 -3.49
CA LEU A 199 22.84 7.53 -4.27
C LEU A 199 22.32 8.93 -4.67
N ASN A 200 22.49 9.94 -3.81
CA ASN A 200 22.03 11.31 -4.07
C ASN A 200 23.00 12.17 -4.90
N ARG A 201 24.13 11.63 -5.40
CA ARG A 201 25.07 12.41 -6.24
C ARG A 201 24.41 12.85 -7.55
N PRO A 202 24.59 14.09 -8.04
CA PRO A 202 24.02 14.50 -9.32
C PRO A 202 24.70 13.82 -10.52
N GLN A 203 25.95 13.37 -10.37
CA GLN A 203 26.67 12.57 -11.37
C GLN A 203 26.00 11.20 -11.55
N GLN A 204 26.00 10.69 -12.79
CA GLN A 204 25.47 9.37 -13.14
C GLN A 204 24.01 9.16 -12.70
N THR A 205 23.23 10.23 -12.67
CA THR A 205 21.77 10.15 -12.55
C THR A 205 21.20 9.47 -13.79
N GLY A 206 20.18 8.63 -13.61
CA GLY A 206 19.57 7.87 -14.70
C GLY A 206 18.95 8.76 -15.78
N LYS A 207 18.75 8.18 -16.97
CA LYS A 207 18.08 8.79 -18.14
C LYS A 207 16.64 9.21 -17.85
N PHE A 208 16.00 8.64 -16.82
CA PHE A 208 14.60 8.90 -16.47
C PHE A 208 14.42 10.27 -15.82
N ASN A 209 14.13 11.29 -16.65
CA ASN A 209 13.70 12.61 -16.20
C ASN A 209 12.22 12.78 -16.55
N PHE A 210 11.36 12.74 -15.53
CA PHE A 210 9.90 12.82 -15.68
C PHE A 210 9.45 14.06 -16.47
N THR A 211 10.12 15.19 -16.28
CA THR A 211 9.87 16.46 -17.00
C THR A 211 10.17 16.38 -18.50
N THR A 212 10.96 15.39 -18.95
CA THR A 212 11.25 15.15 -20.38
C THR A 212 10.31 14.15 -21.03
N GLU A 213 9.80 13.16 -20.29
CA GLU A 213 8.70 12.29 -20.77
C GLU A 213 7.35 13.05 -20.78
N PHE A 214 7.18 13.99 -19.84
CA PHE A 214 5.96 14.75 -19.62
C PHE A 214 6.23 16.27 -19.66
N PRO A 215 6.40 16.89 -20.85
CA PRO A 215 6.76 18.31 -20.98
C PRO A 215 5.75 19.31 -20.40
N ASN A 216 4.51 18.86 -20.13
CA ASN A 216 3.45 19.66 -19.53
C ASN A 216 3.04 19.09 -18.15
N PHE A 217 3.90 18.33 -17.49
CA PHE A 217 3.70 17.91 -16.10
C PHE A 217 3.53 19.12 -15.18
N ARG A 218 2.49 19.09 -14.35
CA ARG A 218 2.20 20.11 -13.33
C ARG A 218 1.51 19.46 -12.14
N GLU A 219 2.04 19.71 -10.94
CA GLU A 219 1.32 19.51 -9.68
C GLU A 219 0.03 20.37 -9.73
N THR A 220 -1.13 19.72 -9.84
CA THR A 220 -2.44 20.35 -10.00
C THR A 220 -3.36 19.81 -8.92
N PHE A 221 -4.08 20.68 -8.21
CA PHE A 221 -5.03 20.26 -7.16
C PHE A 221 -6.45 20.60 -7.60
N TYR A 222 -7.33 19.61 -7.58
CA TYR A 222 -8.74 19.80 -7.91
C TYR A 222 -9.54 19.99 -6.62
N ARG A 223 -9.83 21.26 -6.29
CA ARG A 223 -10.64 21.64 -5.12
C ARG A 223 -11.90 22.36 -5.60
N PRO A 224 -13.10 21.91 -5.21
CA PRO A 224 -14.35 22.56 -5.59
C PRO A 224 -14.57 23.84 -4.77
N ASP A 225 -15.32 24.78 -5.34
CA ASP A 225 -15.82 25.95 -4.60
C ASP A 225 -17.28 25.74 -4.20
N PHE A 226 -17.53 25.66 -2.90
CA PHE A 226 -18.87 25.52 -2.32
C PHE A 226 -19.42 26.83 -1.74
N ARG A 227 -18.74 27.98 -1.92
CA ARG A 227 -19.21 29.27 -1.40
C ARG A 227 -20.61 29.59 -1.92
N GLY A 228 -21.50 29.98 -1.00
CA GLY A 228 -22.91 30.27 -1.30
C GLY A 228 -23.83 29.04 -1.42
N ARG A 229 -23.31 27.80 -1.37
CA ARG A 229 -24.13 26.60 -1.23
C ARG A 229 -24.48 26.34 0.23
N LYS A 230 -25.66 25.76 0.48
CA LYS A 230 -25.99 25.17 1.78
C LYS A 230 -25.51 23.72 1.79
N LEU A 231 -24.45 23.44 2.55
CA LEU A 231 -23.93 22.10 2.74
C LEU A 231 -24.90 21.22 3.55
N GLY A 232 -24.88 19.91 3.27
CA GLY A 232 -25.68 18.90 3.93
C GLY A 232 -25.09 18.43 5.27
N THR A 233 -25.45 17.22 5.70
CA THR A 233 -24.98 16.64 6.97
C THR A 233 -23.44 16.54 6.97
N PRO A 234 -22.73 17.13 7.95
CA PRO A 234 -21.29 16.95 8.11
C PRO A 234 -20.95 15.49 8.43
N VAL A 235 -20.14 14.85 7.58
CA VAL A 235 -19.75 13.44 7.72
C VAL A 235 -18.24 13.30 7.79
N VAL A 236 -17.76 12.43 8.68
CA VAL A 236 -16.40 11.88 8.67
C VAL A 236 -16.51 10.37 8.43
N PHE A 237 -15.69 9.84 7.52
CA PHE A 237 -15.67 8.42 7.16
C PHE A 237 -14.41 7.75 7.70
N ASP A 238 -14.55 6.79 8.61
CA ASP A 238 -13.48 5.97 9.19
C ASP A 238 -13.48 4.60 8.49
N MET A 239 -12.39 4.30 7.78
CA MET A 239 -12.29 3.18 6.82
C MET A 239 -10.97 2.41 6.99
N ASP A 240 -10.98 1.10 6.73
CA ASP A 240 -9.77 0.26 6.83
C ASP A 240 -9.08 -0.04 5.49
N MET A 241 -9.52 0.66 4.43
CA MET A 241 -9.04 0.52 3.05
C MET A 241 -9.36 -0.83 2.40
N SER A 242 -10.42 -1.51 2.85
CA SER A 242 -11.03 -2.62 2.10
C SER A 242 -11.45 -2.19 0.68
N ALA A 243 -11.64 -3.18 -0.20
CA ALA A 243 -12.23 -2.93 -1.52
C ALA A 243 -13.70 -2.46 -1.44
N GLY A 244 -14.42 -2.74 -0.34
CA GLY A 244 -15.73 -2.19 -0.06
C GLY A 244 -15.69 -0.71 0.31
N ASP A 245 -14.65 -0.27 1.04
CA ASP A 245 -14.52 1.12 1.49
C ASP A 245 -14.19 2.08 0.36
N PHE A 246 -13.32 1.68 -0.58
CA PHE A 246 -13.10 2.49 -1.79
C PHE A 246 -14.38 2.62 -2.64
N LEU A 247 -15.27 1.61 -2.64
CA LEU A 247 -16.57 1.67 -3.30
C LEU A 247 -17.59 2.52 -2.52
N ALA A 248 -17.60 2.44 -1.19
CA ALA A 248 -18.40 3.28 -0.31
C ALA A 248 -17.99 4.76 -0.40
N LEU A 249 -16.68 5.03 -0.49
CA LEU A 249 -16.13 6.36 -0.71
C LEU A 249 -16.55 6.93 -2.06
N PHE A 250 -16.45 6.15 -3.16
CA PHE A 250 -17.02 6.58 -4.44
C PHE A 250 -18.50 6.95 -4.29
N TYR A 251 -19.32 6.11 -3.66
CA TYR A 251 -20.74 6.42 -3.44
C TYR A 251 -20.96 7.73 -2.66
N LEU A 252 -20.26 7.94 -1.54
CA LEU A 252 -20.35 9.19 -0.76
C LEU A 252 -19.95 10.42 -1.58
N LEU A 253 -18.90 10.33 -2.40
CA LEU A 253 -18.45 11.43 -3.27
C LEU A 253 -19.40 11.72 -4.43
N LYS A 254 -20.29 10.76 -4.79
CA LYS A 254 -21.39 10.96 -5.74
C LYS A 254 -22.66 11.52 -5.13
N ILE A 255 -22.83 11.50 -3.81
CA ILE A 255 -24.00 12.10 -3.15
C ILE A 255 -23.84 13.63 -3.22
N PRO A 256 -24.91 14.39 -3.57
CA PRO A 256 -24.84 15.85 -3.61
C PRO A 256 -24.35 16.44 -2.28
N VAL A 257 -23.46 17.42 -2.35
CA VAL A 257 -22.86 18.06 -1.15
C VAL A 257 -23.88 18.81 -0.29
N GLU A 258 -25.05 19.12 -0.85
CA GLU A 258 -26.22 19.66 -0.17
C GLU A 258 -27.00 18.60 0.66
N VAL A 259 -26.66 17.31 0.51
CA VAL A 259 -27.22 16.18 1.26
C VAL A 259 -26.19 15.62 2.24
N ILE A 260 -24.98 15.30 1.78
CA ILE A 260 -23.85 14.85 2.62
C ILE A 260 -22.61 15.69 2.33
N ASN A 261 -22.10 16.35 3.36
CA ASN A 261 -20.82 17.04 3.32
C ASN A 261 -19.74 16.14 3.93
N LEU A 262 -19.09 15.31 3.11
CA LEU A 262 -17.92 14.54 3.55
C LEU A 262 -16.76 15.51 3.83
N MET A 263 -16.48 15.73 5.12
CA MET A 263 -15.50 16.70 5.61
C MET A 263 -14.10 16.11 5.79
N ALA A 264 -13.98 14.82 6.09
CA ALA A 264 -12.69 14.14 6.23
C ALA A 264 -12.82 12.63 6.07
N ILE A 265 -11.67 12.01 5.80
CA ILE A 265 -11.49 10.56 5.90
C ILE A 265 -10.51 10.28 7.03
N ILE A 266 -10.83 9.28 7.84
CA ILE A 266 -9.94 8.68 8.83
C ILE A 266 -9.65 7.25 8.36
N VAL A 267 -8.40 6.82 8.52
CA VAL A 267 -7.93 5.51 8.09
C VAL A 267 -7.59 4.69 9.32
N SER A 268 -8.16 3.50 9.46
CA SER A 268 -7.84 2.57 10.54
C SER A 268 -7.03 1.39 9.96
N PRO A 269 -5.68 1.51 9.84
CA PRO A 269 -4.81 0.53 9.16
C PRO A 269 -4.58 -0.77 9.95
N THR A 270 -5.46 -1.08 10.90
CA THR A 270 -5.56 -2.34 11.65
C THR A 270 -6.42 -3.39 10.95
N GLY A 271 -7.05 -3.03 9.82
CA GLY A 271 -7.91 -3.89 9.02
C GLY A 271 -7.32 -4.30 7.65
N TRP A 272 -8.15 -4.35 6.61
CA TRP A 272 -7.87 -5.06 5.35
C TRP A 272 -6.60 -4.66 4.59
N ALA A 273 -6.09 -3.45 4.76
CA ALA A 273 -4.90 -2.97 4.04
C ALA A 273 -3.95 -2.13 4.92
N ASN A 274 -2.66 -2.21 4.58
CA ASN A 274 -1.57 -1.55 5.31
C ASN A 274 -1.62 -0.02 5.21
N ALA A 275 -1.02 0.67 6.18
CA ALA A 275 -0.92 2.13 6.21
C ALA A 275 -0.36 2.78 4.92
N ALA A 276 0.46 2.07 4.14
CA ALA A 276 0.97 2.54 2.85
C ALA A 276 -0.12 2.74 1.78
N THR A 277 -1.27 2.08 1.92
CA THR A 277 -2.40 2.11 0.99
C THR A 277 -3.17 3.45 1.00
N ILE A 278 -2.86 4.34 1.95
CA ILE A 278 -3.44 5.69 2.04
C ILE A 278 -3.22 6.53 0.76
N ASP A 279 -2.14 6.27 0.03
CA ASP A 279 -1.85 6.86 -1.29
C ASP A 279 -2.93 6.57 -2.34
N VAL A 280 -3.69 5.47 -2.18
CA VAL A 280 -4.82 5.10 -3.04
C VAL A 280 -6.06 5.96 -2.73
N ILE A 281 -6.22 6.41 -1.49
CA ILE A 281 -7.28 7.37 -1.10
C ILE A 281 -7.01 8.73 -1.73
N TYR A 282 -5.76 9.21 -1.68
CA TYR A 282 -5.38 10.45 -2.33
C TYR A 282 -5.60 10.41 -3.85
N ASP A 283 -5.24 9.30 -4.51
CA ASP A 283 -5.52 9.09 -5.93
C ASP A 283 -7.02 9.08 -6.26
N LEU A 284 -7.86 8.46 -5.42
CA LEU A 284 -9.32 8.47 -5.60
C LEU A 284 -9.91 9.87 -5.39
N LEU A 285 -9.50 10.59 -4.35
CA LEU A 285 -9.91 11.97 -4.12
C LEU A 285 -9.52 12.89 -5.29
N HIS A 286 -8.30 12.72 -5.83
CA HIS A 286 -7.82 13.45 -6.99
C HIS A 286 -8.60 13.10 -8.27
N MET A 287 -8.91 11.82 -8.48
CA MET A 287 -9.81 11.33 -9.54
C MET A 287 -11.18 12.02 -9.48
N MET A 288 -11.77 12.09 -8.29
CA MET A 288 -13.10 12.65 -8.03
C MET A 288 -13.14 14.18 -7.89
N GLY A 289 -12.00 14.86 -8.05
CA GLY A 289 -11.93 16.33 -7.95
C GLY A 289 -12.13 16.88 -6.55
N ARG A 290 -11.68 16.14 -5.52
CA ARG A 290 -11.87 16.41 -4.09
C ARG A 290 -10.56 16.44 -3.30
N ASP A 291 -9.54 17.12 -3.82
CA ASP A 291 -8.26 17.42 -3.13
C ASP A 291 -8.42 18.40 -1.95
N ASP A 292 -9.66 18.80 -1.61
CA ASP A 292 -10.03 19.55 -0.42
C ASP A 292 -10.20 18.67 0.83
N ILE A 293 -10.59 17.39 0.67
CA ILE A 293 -10.90 16.51 1.80
C ILE A 293 -9.59 16.08 2.50
N PRO A 294 -9.34 16.43 3.79
CA PRO A 294 -8.23 15.90 4.58
C PRO A 294 -8.39 14.39 4.83
N VAL A 295 -7.25 13.69 4.93
CA VAL A 295 -7.17 12.25 5.23
C VAL A 295 -6.18 12.07 6.37
N GLY A 296 -6.62 11.46 7.48
CA GLY A 296 -5.82 11.23 8.68
C GLY A 296 -5.56 9.73 8.93
N LEU A 297 -4.30 9.37 9.19
CA LEU A 297 -3.88 8.00 9.48
C LEU A 297 -4.05 7.68 10.97
N GLY A 298 -4.89 6.72 11.32
CA GLY A 298 -5.02 6.17 12.66
C GLY A 298 -3.82 5.30 13.04
N ASP A 299 -3.80 4.83 14.29
CA ASP A 299 -2.75 3.92 14.75
C ASP A 299 -2.73 2.61 13.96
N VAL A 300 -1.52 2.09 13.75
CA VAL A 300 -1.23 0.79 13.13
C VAL A 300 -1.54 -0.41 14.03
N PHE A 301 -1.90 -0.19 15.29
CA PHE A 301 -2.17 -1.26 16.26
C PHE A 301 -3.51 -1.06 16.97
N ALA A 302 -4.18 -2.18 17.23
CA ALA A 302 -5.36 -2.21 18.07
C ALA A 302 -5.02 -1.76 19.51
N MET A 303 -6.03 -1.32 20.25
CA MET A 303 -5.86 -0.78 21.59
C MET A 303 -5.13 -1.77 22.52
N ASN A 304 -4.13 -1.26 23.23
CA ASN A 304 -3.27 -1.99 24.18
C ASN A 304 -2.39 -3.11 23.55
N GLN A 305 -2.03 -3.03 22.27
CA GLN A 305 -1.12 -3.98 21.61
C GLN A 305 0.24 -3.36 21.25
N SER A 306 1.33 -4.09 21.50
CA SER A 306 2.73 -3.66 21.27
C SER A 306 3.66 -4.89 21.09
N ASP A 307 4.58 -4.86 20.12
CA ASP A 307 5.30 -6.07 19.67
C ASP A 307 6.26 -6.60 20.76
N PRO A 308 6.29 -7.92 21.02
CA PRO A 308 7.08 -8.50 22.12
C PRO A 308 8.61 -8.48 21.90
N ILE A 309 9.08 -8.21 20.68
CA ILE A 309 10.50 -8.15 20.28
C ILE A 309 10.91 -6.70 19.98
N PHE A 310 10.02 -5.89 19.40
CA PHE A 310 10.29 -4.51 18.98
C PHE A 310 9.08 -3.60 19.28
N PRO A 311 8.80 -3.23 20.55
CA PRO A 311 7.49 -2.72 21.02
C PRO A 311 6.81 -1.57 20.27
N ALA A 312 7.53 -0.82 19.43
CA ALA A 312 6.97 0.15 18.50
C ALA A 312 6.20 -0.47 17.29
N VAL A 313 6.13 -1.81 17.17
CA VAL A 313 5.66 -2.53 15.96
C VAL A 313 4.39 -3.40 16.19
N GLY A 314 3.79 -3.38 17.38
CA GLY A 314 2.48 -4.02 17.65
C GLY A 314 2.45 -5.55 17.82
N ASP A 315 1.84 -6.05 18.91
CA ASP A 315 1.48 -7.47 19.01
C ASP A 315 0.29 -7.72 18.09
N CYS A 316 0.56 -8.33 16.94
CA CYS A 316 -0.39 -8.53 15.85
C CYS A 316 -1.45 -9.63 16.14
N LYS A 317 -1.91 -9.72 17.39
CA LYS A 317 -2.77 -10.78 17.94
C LYS A 317 -4.05 -10.99 17.14
N TYR A 318 -4.76 -9.92 16.74
CA TYR A 318 -6.04 -10.03 16.05
C TYR A 318 -5.95 -9.89 14.52
N VAL A 319 -5.01 -9.11 13.98
CA VAL A 319 -4.88 -8.88 12.52
C VAL A 319 -4.61 -10.17 11.72
N LYS A 320 -4.09 -11.22 12.38
CA LYS A 320 -4.00 -12.59 11.81
C LYS A 320 -5.34 -13.17 11.33
N ALA A 321 -6.48 -12.60 11.76
CA ALA A 321 -7.84 -12.94 11.32
C ALA A 321 -8.12 -12.66 9.84
N ILE A 322 -7.33 -11.76 9.23
CA ILE A 322 -7.54 -11.28 7.86
C ILE A 322 -7.00 -12.34 6.87
N PRO A 323 -7.83 -12.89 5.97
CA PRO A 323 -7.42 -13.93 5.05
C PRO A 323 -6.56 -13.36 3.90
N HIS A 324 -5.34 -13.84 3.76
CA HIS A 324 -4.51 -13.48 2.61
C HIS A 324 -4.90 -14.23 1.33
N GLY A 325 -4.77 -13.53 0.21
CA GLY A 325 -5.07 -14.05 -1.12
C GLY A 325 -3.97 -14.96 -1.68
N ARG A 326 -3.64 -14.78 -2.96
CA ARG A 326 -2.40 -15.30 -3.52
C ARG A 326 -1.26 -14.30 -3.33
N GLY A 327 -1.49 -13.00 -3.56
CA GLY A 327 -0.48 -11.94 -3.40
C GLY A 327 -0.48 -11.30 -2.02
N GLY A 328 -0.53 -12.10 -0.95
CA GLY A 328 -0.44 -11.61 0.44
C GLY A 328 -1.38 -10.45 0.78
N PHE A 329 -0.80 -9.35 1.27
CA PHE A 329 -1.45 -8.04 1.44
C PHE A 329 -1.49 -7.19 0.15
N LEU A 330 -0.62 -7.44 -0.85
CA LEU A 330 -0.63 -6.69 -2.11
C LEU A 330 -1.95 -6.84 -2.87
N ASP A 331 -2.67 -7.94 -2.65
CA ASP A 331 -4.03 -8.14 -3.15
C ASP A 331 -4.99 -7.03 -2.67
N SER A 332 -5.00 -6.66 -1.38
CA SER A 332 -5.81 -5.53 -0.87
C SER A 332 -5.12 -4.17 -1.11
N ASP A 333 -3.84 -4.04 -0.77
CA ASP A 333 -3.06 -2.78 -0.86
C ASP A 333 -3.04 -2.18 -2.28
N THR A 334 -3.16 -3.00 -3.32
CA THR A 334 -3.17 -2.53 -4.73
C THR A 334 -4.57 -2.47 -5.36
N LEU A 335 -5.65 -2.62 -4.57
CA LEU A 335 -7.02 -2.84 -5.05
C LEU A 335 -7.08 -3.96 -6.10
N TYR A 336 -6.52 -5.12 -5.78
CA TYR A 336 -6.42 -6.29 -6.65
C TYR A 336 -5.81 -5.96 -8.02
N GLY A 337 -4.76 -5.14 -8.00
CA GLY A 337 -4.04 -4.64 -9.17
C GLY A 337 -4.74 -3.53 -9.97
N LEU A 338 -5.75 -2.85 -9.39
CA LEU A 338 -6.47 -1.74 -10.03
C LEU A 338 -6.03 -0.34 -9.58
N ALA A 339 -5.35 -0.18 -8.44
CA ALA A 339 -4.84 1.11 -7.97
C ALA A 339 -3.87 1.80 -8.95
N ARG A 340 -3.27 1.04 -9.88
CA ARG A 340 -2.47 1.58 -11.02
C ARG A 340 -3.29 2.26 -12.12
N ASN A 341 -4.63 2.17 -12.08
CA ASN A 341 -5.51 2.82 -13.04
C ASN A 341 -5.98 4.21 -12.58
N LEU A 342 -5.91 4.49 -11.27
CA LEU A 342 -6.28 5.78 -10.71
C LEU A 342 -5.25 6.86 -11.08
N PRO A 343 -5.67 8.09 -11.40
CA PRO A 343 -4.77 9.25 -11.50
C PRO A 343 -3.90 9.41 -10.25
N ARG A 344 -2.64 9.81 -10.44
CA ARG A 344 -1.69 10.04 -9.34
C ARG A 344 -1.90 11.42 -8.73
N SER A 345 -2.28 11.48 -7.46
CA SER A 345 -2.43 12.75 -6.75
C SER A 345 -1.08 13.37 -6.39
N PRO A 346 -0.89 14.70 -6.52
CA PRO A 346 0.25 15.40 -5.93
C PRO A 346 0.30 15.32 -4.40
N ARG A 347 -0.80 14.88 -3.75
CA ARG A 347 -0.89 14.65 -2.30
C ARG A 347 -0.22 13.34 -1.85
N ARG A 348 0.19 12.47 -2.79
CA ARG A 348 0.89 11.22 -2.50
C ARG A 348 2.17 11.42 -1.69
N TYR A 349 2.46 10.49 -0.79
CA TYR A 349 3.55 10.62 0.16
C TYR A 349 4.91 10.15 -0.38
N THR A 350 5.39 10.81 -1.44
CA THR A 350 6.70 10.51 -2.05
C THR A 350 7.86 10.89 -1.13
N ALA A 351 8.96 10.14 -1.18
CA ALA A 351 10.22 10.53 -0.52
C ALA A 351 10.85 11.78 -1.14
N GLU A 352 10.50 12.06 -2.39
CA GLU A 352 10.94 13.24 -3.17
C GLU A 352 10.53 14.56 -2.50
N ASN A 353 9.33 14.64 -1.89
CA ASN A 353 8.91 15.82 -1.13
C ASN A 353 9.77 16.06 0.12
N SER A 354 10.17 15.00 0.85
CA SER A 354 11.12 15.13 1.97
C SER A 354 12.52 15.57 1.50
N LEU A 355 13.00 15.00 0.37
CA LEU A 355 14.31 15.32 -0.22
C LEU A 355 14.40 16.75 -0.75
N LYS A 356 13.35 17.23 -1.44
CA LYS A 356 13.24 18.59 -2.03
C LYS A 356 13.41 19.71 -0.99
N HIS A 357 13.08 19.44 0.27
CA HIS A 357 13.19 20.38 1.39
C HIS A 357 14.34 20.04 2.37
N GLY A 358 15.08 18.94 2.15
CA GLY A 358 16.21 18.52 3.00
C GLY A 358 15.83 18.12 4.42
N ALA A 359 14.55 17.88 4.70
CA ALA A 359 14.02 17.66 6.04
C ALA A 359 13.92 16.16 6.39
N PRO A 360 14.25 15.74 7.62
CA PRO A 360 13.89 14.42 8.13
C PRO A 360 12.36 14.26 8.19
N ARG A 361 11.89 13.02 8.12
CA ARG A 361 10.48 12.66 8.34
C ARG A 361 10.18 12.64 9.86
N ASP A 362 10.16 13.81 10.47
CA ASP A 362 9.97 14.00 11.92
C ASP A 362 8.78 14.92 12.26
N THR A 363 8.59 15.18 13.56
CA THR A 363 7.50 16.02 14.07
C THR A 363 7.72 17.52 13.91
N ALA A 364 8.92 17.97 13.51
CA ALA A 364 9.22 19.40 13.35
C ALA A 364 8.72 19.98 12.02
N ASN A 365 8.40 19.11 11.05
CA ASN A 365 7.94 19.48 9.70
C ASN A 365 6.58 18.79 9.40
N PRO A 366 5.49 19.15 10.11
CA PRO A 366 4.20 18.45 10.03
C PRO A 366 3.60 18.42 8.61
N GLU A 367 3.86 19.43 7.79
CA GLU A 367 3.46 19.51 6.39
C GLU A 367 4.22 18.55 5.46
N LEU A 368 5.33 17.95 5.93
CA LEU A 368 6.15 16.98 5.21
C LEU A 368 5.98 15.53 5.71
N ARG A 369 4.92 15.25 6.49
CA ARG A 369 4.52 13.90 6.95
C ARG A 369 3.04 13.63 6.72
N GLN A 370 2.66 12.36 6.75
CA GLN A 370 1.25 11.95 6.79
C GLN A 370 0.57 12.50 8.08
N PRO A 371 -0.55 13.24 7.98
CA PRO A 371 -1.33 13.64 9.15
C PRO A 371 -1.96 12.43 9.88
N PRO A 372 -1.96 12.38 11.22
CA PRO A 372 -2.65 11.37 12.01
C PRO A 372 -4.15 11.66 12.13
N ALA A 373 -4.94 10.65 12.45
CA ALA A 373 -6.39 10.75 12.63
C ALA A 373 -6.81 11.83 13.65
N LEU A 374 -6.10 11.90 14.79
CA LEU A 374 -6.41 12.87 15.86
C LEU A 374 -6.10 14.32 15.46
N GLU A 375 -5.03 14.57 14.70
CA GLU A 375 -4.66 15.92 14.23
C GLU A 375 -5.71 16.45 13.22
N ILE A 376 -6.19 15.58 12.33
CA ILE A 376 -7.30 15.91 11.43
C ILE A 376 -8.60 16.13 12.21
N TRP A 377 -8.90 15.29 13.20
CA TRP A 377 -10.08 15.44 14.06
C TRP A 377 -10.09 16.77 14.84
N GLU A 378 -8.96 17.15 15.44
CA GLU A 378 -8.80 18.43 16.14
C GLU A 378 -8.91 19.63 15.18
N SER A 379 -8.31 19.54 13.99
CA SER A 379 -8.39 20.58 12.95
C SER A 379 -9.82 20.81 12.45
N LEU A 380 -10.62 19.75 12.29
CA LEU A 380 -12.05 19.85 11.98
C LEU A 380 -12.81 20.58 13.08
N ILE A 381 -12.61 20.20 14.35
CA ILE A 381 -13.29 20.82 15.50
C ILE A 381 -12.94 22.32 15.61
N GLN A 382 -11.69 22.70 15.30
CA GLN A 382 -11.23 24.09 15.33
C GLN A 382 -11.76 24.94 14.17
N THR A 383 -12.18 24.32 13.05
CA THR A 383 -12.63 25.02 11.83
C THR A 383 -14.14 25.01 11.59
N MET A 384 -14.90 24.20 12.34
CA MET A 384 -16.37 24.13 12.25
C MET A 384 -17.07 25.26 13.03
N ASP A 385 -18.20 25.74 12.52
CA ASP A 385 -19.03 26.74 13.18
C ASP A 385 -19.48 26.29 14.60
N PRO A 386 -19.38 27.14 15.64
CA PRO A 386 -19.73 26.78 17.01
C PRO A 386 -21.13 26.16 17.16
N GLY A 387 -21.20 24.96 17.74
CA GLY A 387 -22.44 24.21 17.96
C GLY A 387 -22.78 23.20 16.87
N SER A 388 -22.10 23.26 15.71
CA SER A 388 -22.15 22.23 14.66
C SER A 388 -21.87 20.82 15.20
N LYS A 389 -22.35 19.81 14.47
CA LYS A 389 -22.19 18.38 14.81
C LYS A 389 -21.63 17.59 13.65
N ILE A 390 -21.01 16.45 13.98
CA ILE A 390 -20.46 15.49 13.02
C ILE A 390 -21.26 14.18 13.11
N THR A 391 -21.62 13.61 11.97
CA THR A 391 -22.01 12.20 11.85
C THR A 391 -20.78 11.38 11.44
N LEU A 392 -20.56 10.26 12.12
CA LEU A 392 -19.49 9.32 11.76
C LEU A 392 -20.08 8.12 11.02
N LEU A 393 -19.38 7.67 9.99
CA LEU A 393 -19.54 6.34 9.42
C LEU A 393 -18.24 5.58 9.67
N THR A 394 -18.31 4.42 10.33
CA THR A 394 -17.16 3.55 10.59
C THR A 394 -17.36 2.22 9.88
N ASN A 395 -16.55 1.96 8.85
CA ASN A 395 -16.53 0.70 8.11
C ASN A 395 -15.35 -0.21 8.49
N GLY A 396 -14.34 0.31 9.21
CA GLY A 396 -13.19 -0.46 9.70
C GLY A 396 -13.29 -0.83 11.19
N PRO A 397 -12.19 -1.37 11.76
CA PRO A 397 -12.04 -1.55 13.20
C PRO A 397 -12.15 -0.22 13.96
N LEU A 398 -12.79 -0.24 15.13
CA LEU A 398 -13.19 0.98 15.85
C LEU A 398 -12.05 1.73 16.57
N THR A 399 -10.78 1.37 16.31
CA THR A 399 -9.56 1.89 16.95
C THR A 399 -9.50 3.41 16.93
N SER A 400 -9.71 4.03 15.78
CA SER A 400 -9.62 5.49 15.61
C SER A 400 -10.73 6.23 16.36
N LEU A 401 -11.98 5.74 16.28
CA LEU A 401 -13.10 6.30 17.05
C LEU A 401 -12.92 6.15 18.57
N ALA A 402 -12.44 5.01 19.06
CA ALA A 402 -12.18 4.84 20.49
C ALA A 402 -11.12 5.82 21.01
N LYS A 403 -10.06 6.06 20.21
CA LYS A 403 -9.05 7.08 20.50
C LYS A 403 -9.62 8.50 20.51
N ILE A 404 -10.52 8.84 19.57
CA ILE A 404 -11.26 10.11 19.56
C ILE A 404 -12.12 10.30 20.82
N ILE A 405 -12.77 9.23 21.31
CA ILE A 405 -13.56 9.26 22.55
C ILE A 405 -12.67 9.49 23.77
N GLN A 406 -11.46 8.89 23.79
CA GLN A 406 -10.52 8.99 24.90
C GLN A 406 -9.70 10.30 24.91
N SER A 407 -9.43 10.91 23.75
CA SER A 407 -8.57 12.09 23.65
C SER A 407 -9.23 13.38 24.16
N GLY A 408 -10.56 13.48 24.13
CA GLY A 408 -11.27 14.73 24.43
C GLY A 408 -12.61 14.56 25.13
N ALA A 409 -12.78 15.24 26.27
CA ALA A 409 -14.00 15.27 27.09
C ALA A 409 -15.28 15.78 26.37
N ASN A 410 -15.17 16.23 25.12
CA ASN A 410 -16.27 16.74 24.29
C ASN A 410 -16.59 15.88 23.05
N ALA A 411 -15.95 14.71 22.85
CA ALA A 411 -16.27 13.87 21.69
C ALA A 411 -17.79 13.55 21.58
N SER A 412 -18.42 13.22 22.72
CA SER A 412 -19.86 12.94 22.80
C SER A 412 -20.77 14.18 22.75
N SER A 413 -20.24 15.40 22.76
CA SER A 413 -21.02 16.64 22.56
C SER A 413 -20.91 17.18 21.12
N ILE A 414 -19.97 16.67 20.33
CA ILE A 414 -19.72 17.04 18.93
C ILE A 414 -20.26 15.98 17.96
N ILE A 415 -20.12 14.69 18.29
CA ILE A 415 -20.66 13.58 17.50
C ILE A 415 -22.17 13.45 17.75
N GLN A 416 -22.99 13.54 16.68
CA GLN A 416 -24.45 13.42 16.78
C GLN A 416 -24.95 11.98 16.61
N ASP A 417 -24.39 11.26 15.64
CA ASP A 417 -24.76 9.90 15.26
C ASP A 417 -23.50 9.16 14.79
N VAL A 418 -23.38 7.88 15.13
CA VAL A 418 -22.35 6.97 14.59
C VAL A 418 -23.04 5.82 13.87
N TYR A 419 -22.68 5.60 12.61
CA TYR A 419 -23.10 4.44 11.82
C TYR A 419 -21.95 3.44 11.82
N ILE A 420 -22.14 2.28 12.46
CA ILE A 420 -21.13 1.23 12.59
C ILE A 420 -21.49 0.08 11.66
N VAL A 421 -20.64 -0.18 10.65
CA VAL A 421 -20.75 -1.37 9.80
C VAL A 421 -19.90 -2.48 10.39
N GLY A 422 -20.57 -3.39 11.09
CA GLY A 422 -19.93 -4.48 11.81
C GLY A 422 -20.83 -5.04 12.90
N GLY A 423 -20.29 -5.92 13.72
CA GLY A 423 -21.01 -6.67 14.76
C GLY A 423 -21.87 -7.80 14.20
N HIS A 424 -21.93 -8.91 14.95
CA HIS A 424 -22.75 -10.08 14.60
C HIS A 424 -23.71 -10.40 15.74
N ILE A 425 -25.01 -10.32 15.47
CA ILE A 425 -26.07 -10.67 16.41
C ILE A 425 -26.70 -11.97 15.92
N ARG A 426 -26.51 -13.05 16.67
CA ARG A 426 -27.03 -14.39 16.34
C ARG A 426 -28.54 -14.43 16.54
N ASN A 427 -29.28 -14.91 15.53
CA ASN A 427 -30.74 -15.11 15.61
C ASN A 427 -31.10 -16.61 15.72
N THR A 428 -30.22 -17.47 15.21
CA THR A 428 -30.31 -18.92 15.22
C THR A 428 -28.95 -19.53 15.59
N GLU A 429 -28.92 -20.80 15.99
CA GLU A 429 -27.66 -21.51 16.28
C GLU A 429 -26.74 -21.58 15.05
N MET A 430 -27.31 -21.63 13.85
CA MET A 430 -26.59 -21.66 12.57
C MET A 430 -26.00 -20.31 12.14
N ASP A 431 -26.33 -19.20 12.83
CA ASP A 431 -25.77 -17.88 12.52
C ASP A 431 -24.36 -17.74 13.09
N THR A 432 -23.34 -18.07 12.31
CA THR A 432 -21.91 -17.85 12.64
C THR A 432 -21.41 -16.47 12.18
N GLY A 433 -20.34 -15.99 12.81
CA GLY A 433 -19.63 -14.75 12.49
C GLY A 433 -18.88 -14.76 11.14
N ASN A 434 -17.98 -13.79 10.93
CA ASN A 434 -17.11 -13.72 9.73
C ASN A 434 -15.62 -13.50 10.07
N VAL A 435 -15.16 -13.95 11.24
CA VAL A 435 -13.72 -14.16 11.48
C VAL A 435 -13.28 -15.39 10.68
N ILE A 436 -12.19 -15.31 9.91
CA ILE A 436 -11.99 -16.20 8.74
C ILE A 436 -10.86 -17.22 8.93
N THR A 437 -9.83 -16.89 9.69
CA THR A 437 -8.63 -17.73 9.94
C THR A 437 -8.48 -18.12 11.43
N VAL A 438 -9.46 -17.77 12.26
CA VAL A 438 -9.53 -18.09 13.69
C VAL A 438 -10.78 -18.93 13.92
N ASP A 439 -10.75 -20.14 13.35
CA ASP A 439 -11.89 -21.06 13.13
C ASP A 439 -12.73 -21.37 14.38
N TYR A 440 -12.23 -21.06 15.57
CA TYR A 440 -12.87 -21.30 16.87
C TYR A 440 -13.61 -20.07 17.44
N ASN A 441 -13.65 -18.94 16.73
CA ASN A 441 -14.53 -17.79 17.03
C ASN A 441 -15.67 -17.70 16.01
N GLU A 442 -16.75 -18.43 16.28
CA GLU A 442 -17.97 -18.42 15.49
C GLU A 442 -18.92 -17.23 15.83
N TYR A 443 -18.50 -16.31 16.69
CA TYR A 443 -19.38 -15.35 17.38
C TYR A 443 -19.16 -13.90 16.94
N ALA A 444 -17.93 -13.55 16.60
CA ALA A 444 -17.54 -12.18 16.28
C ALA A 444 -17.75 -11.82 14.81
N GLU A 445 -17.91 -10.53 14.56
CA GLU A 445 -17.74 -9.94 13.23
C GLU A 445 -16.30 -9.40 13.11
N LEU A 446 -15.71 -9.44 11.91
CA LEU A 446 -14.29 -9.17 11.68
C LEU A 446 -13.83 -7.79 12.20
N ASN A 447 -14.52 -6.69 11.89
CA ASN A 447 -14.15 -5.35 12.39
C ASN A 447 -14.19 -5.28 13.92
N MET A 448 -15.16 -5.97 14.53
CA MET A 448 -15.29 -6.09 15.99
C MET A 448 -14.24 -7.01 16.62
N PHE A 449 -13.73 -7.99 15.87
CA PHE A 449 -12.65 -8.89 16.30
C PHE A 449 -11.26 -8.24 16.21
N LEU A 450 -11.05 -7.35 15.24
CA LEU A 450 -9.75 -6.73 14.97
C LEU A 450 -9.32 -5.74 16.06
N ASP A 451 -10.26 -5.00 16.65
CA ASP A 451 -10.02 -4.25 17.90
C ASP A 451 -11.21 -4.35 18.87
N PRO A 452 -11.29 -5.44 19.66
CA PRO A 452 -12.38 -5.68 20.61
C PRO A 452 -12.39 -4.65 21.74
N ILE A 453 -11.23 -4.10 22.11
CA ILE A 453 -11.10 -3.14 23.21
C ILE A 453 -11.61 -1.76 22.76
N ALA A 454 -11.29 -1.35 21.54
CA ALA A 454 -11.89 -0.15 20.94
C ALA A 454 -13.39 -0.32 20.72
N ALA A 455 -13.82 -1.46 20.17
CA ALA A 455 -15.24 -1.73 19.96
C ALA A 455 -16.02 -1.67 21.29
N LYS A 456 -15.54 -2.31 22.36
CA LYS A 456 -16.11 -2.19 23.70
C LYS A 456 -16.13 -0.73 24.19
N THR A 457 -15.04 0.02 24.00
CA THR A 457 -14.96 1.45 24.37
C THR A 457 -16.03 2.29 23.66
N VAL A 458 -16.30 2.03 22.38
CA VAL A 458 -17.37 2.70 21.62
C VAL A 458 -18.76 2.24 22.09
N PHE A 459 -18.96 0.94 22.32
CA PHE A 459 -20.23 0.38 22.82
C PHE A 459 -20.54 0.72 24.28
N GLU A 460 -19.57 1.13 25.10
CA GLU A 460 -19.79 1.62 26.47
C GLU A 460 -19.86 3.17 26.55
N SER A 461 -19.58 3.88 25.45
CA SER A 461 -19.64 5.36 25.38
C SER A 461 -21.06 5.94 25.45
N ALA A 462 -21.16 7.27 25.59
CA ALA A 462 -22.43 8.01 25.47
C ALA A 462 -22.93 8.22 24.03
N LEU A 463 -22.22 7.74 22.99
CA LEU A 463 -22.54 8.03 21.59
C LEU A 463 -23.84 7.37 21.12
N ASN A 464 -24.56 8.06 20.24
CA ASN A 464 -25.80 7.61 19.61
C ASN A 464 -25.50 6.67 18.42
N ILE A 465 -25.42 5.37 18.70
CA ILE A 465 -24.98 4.36 17.72
C ILE A 465 -26.15 3.82 16.89
N THR A 466 -25.89 3.70 15.58
CA THR A 466 -26.67 2.94 14.60
C THR A 466 -25.81 1.77 14.08
N LEU A 467 -26.14 0.55 14.48
CA LEU A 467 -25.39 -0.66 14.11
C LEU A 467 -25.98 -1.29 12.84
N ILE A 468 -25.09 -1.65 11.90
CA ILE A 468 -25.41 -2.30 10.63
C ILE A 468 -24.77 -3.69 10.65
N PRO A 469 -25.44 -4.69 11.27
CA PRO A 469 -24.82 -5.97 11.60
C PRO A 469 -24.64 -6.88 10.39
N LEU A 470 -23.70 -7.82 10.52
CA LEU A 470 -23.34 -8.84 9.54
C LEU A 470 -24.55 -9.58 8.94
N GLY A 471 -25.58 -9.85 9.75
CA GLY A 471 -26.83 -10.49 9.32
C GLY A 471 -27.64 -9.71 8.27
N VAL A 472 -27.47 -8.38 8.16
CA VAL A 472 -28.06 -7.56 7.09
C VAL A 472 -27.07 -7.34 5.95
N GLN A 473 -25.79 -7.13 6.26
CA GLN A 473 -24.72 -7.07 5.25
C GLN A 473 -24.75 -8.30 4.31
N ARG A 474 -24.89 -9.51 4.86
CA ARG A 474 -25.04 -10.76 4.10
C ARG A 474 -26.22 -10.78 3.12
N LYS A 475 -27.30 -10.03 3.39
CA LYS A 475 -28.47 -9.91 2.49
C LYS A 475 -28.15 -9.12 1.20
N VAL A 476 -27.07 -8.33 1.21
CA VAL A 476 -26.66 -7.45 0.11
C VAL A 476 -25.32 -7.84 -0.56
N GLY A 477 -24.66 -8.91 -0.11
CA GLY A 477 -23.36 -9.39 -0.61
C GLY A 477 -23.36 -10.06 -2.01
N SER A 478 -24.30 -9.74 -2.92
CA SER A 478 -24.48 -10.46 -4.18
C SER A 478 -23.86 -9.74 -5.40
N PHE A 479 -22.66 -10.17 -5.80
CA PHE A 479 -21.95 -9.65 -6.98
C PHE A 479 -22.77 -9.70 -8.27
N SER A 480 -23.46 -10.81 -8.54
CA SER A 480 -24.25 -10.97 -9.77
C SER A 480 -25.37 -9.93 -9.87
N LYS A 481 -26.08 -9.68 -8.77
CA LYS A 481 -27.12 -8.62 -8.71
C LYS A 481 -26.52 -7.23 -8.88
N MET A 482 -25.42 -6.92 -8.18
CA MET A 482 -24.78 -5.61 -8.28
C MET A 482 -24.28 -5.34 -9.71
N LEU A 483 -23.57 -6.30 -10.32
CA LEU A 483 -23.04 -6.19 -11.68
C LEU A 483 -24.15 -6.10 -12.73
N GLU A 484 -25.29 -6.77 -12.55
CA GLU A 484 -26.46 -6.64 -13.44
C GLU A 484 -27.01 -5.21 -13.45
N LYS A 485 -27.09 -4.55 -12.29
CA LYS A 485 -27.51 -3.14 -12.19
C LYS A 485 -26.45 -2.19 -12.77
N MET A 486 -25.18 -2.40 -12.46
CA MET A 486 -24.08 -1.58 -13.00
C MET A 486 -23.96 -1.68 -14.52
N HIS A 487 -24.21 -2.86 -15.12
CA HIS A 487 -24.16 -3.03 -16.58
C HIS A 487 -25.21 -2.17 -17.31
N LYS A 488 -26.35 -1.91 -16.67
CA LYS A 488 -27.48 -1.10 -17.18
C LYS A 488 -27.32 0.40 -16.91
N THR A 489 -26.21 0.81 -16.30
CA THR A 489 -25.98 2.18 -15.83
C THR A 489 -25.04 2.95 -16.76
N ASN A 490 -25.14 4.29 -16.76
CA ASN A 490 -24.18 5.18 -17.41
C ASN A 490 -22.74 4.89 -16.96
N LYS A 491 -21.79 5.14 -17.86
CA LYS A 491 -20.40 4.69 -17.74
C LYS A 491 -19.46 5.85 -17.44
N THR A 492 -19.74 6.55 -16.35
CA THR A 492 -18.81 7.49 -15.71
C THR A 492 -17.49 6.76 -15.36
N PRO A 493 -16.35 7.47 -15.24
CA PRO A 493 -15.07 6.80 -14.98
C PRO A 493 -15.05 6.03 -13.66
N GLU A 494 -15.69 6.56 -12.62
CA GLU A 494 -15.87 5.90 -11.32
C GLU A 494 -16.80 4.68 -11.39
N ALA A 495 -17.91 4.72 -12.15
CA ALA A 495 -18.75 3.54 -12.38
C ALA A 495 -17.98 2.45 -13.15
N LEU A 496 -17.13 2.84 -14.11
CA LEU A 496 -16.24 1.93 -14.83
C LEU A 496 -15.16 1.33 -13.92
N PHE A 497 -14.58 2.10 -13.00
CA PHE A 497 -13.63 1.59 -12.02
C PHE A 497 -14.30 0.60 -11.06
N ALA A 498 -15.44 0.99 -10.47
CA ALA A 498 -16.22 0.15 -9.56
C ALA A 498 -16.70 -1.15 -10.22
N HIS A 499 -17.19 -1.10 -11.47
CA HIS A 499 -17.55 -2.30 -12.24
C HIS A 499 -16.32 -3.21 -12.44
N ARG A 500 -15.14 -2.66 -12.76
CA ARG A 500 -13.91 -3.44 -12.94
C ARG A 500 -13.47 -4.12 -11.64
N LEU A 501 -13.52 -3.40 -10.51
CA LEU A 501 -13.21 -3.93 -9.19
C LEU A 501 -14.18 -5.05 -8.81
N LEU A 502 -15.49 -4.81 -8.82
CA LEU A 502 -16.50 -5.82 -8.52
C LEU A 502 -16.42 -7.05 -9.45
N SER A 503 -16.11 -6.85 -10.74
CA SER A 503 -15.87 -7.96 -11.68
C SER A 503 -14.60 -8.75 -11.35
N ARG A 504 -13.54 -8.10 -10.84
CA ARG A 504 -12.32 -8.76 -10.39
C ARG A 504 -12.57 -9.60 -9.14
N LEU A 505 -13.15 -9.00 -8.10
CA LEU A 505 -13.48 -9.66 -6.83
C LEU A 505 -14.39 -10.88 -7.07
N TYR A 506 -15.45 -10.72 -7.88
CA TYR A 506 -16.35 -11.82 -8.21
C TYR A 506 -15.63 -12.95 -8.97
N HIS A 507 -14.80 -12.64 -9.96
CA HIS A 507 -14.02 -13.65 -10.67
C HIS A 507 -13.05 -14.41 -9.75
N LEU A 508 -12.39 -13.72 -8.81
CA LEU A 508 -11.53 -14.35 -7.81
C LEU A 508 -12.33 -15.29 -6.89
N GLN A 509 -13.50 -14.83 -6.41
CA GLN A 509 -14.41 -15.63 -5.59
C GLN A 509 -14.89 -16.91 -6.28
N GLN A 510 -15.19 -16.86 -7.58
CA GLN A 510 -15.66 -18.02 -8.35
C GLN A 510 -14.53 -18.99 -8.74
N THR A 511 -13.27 -18.53 -8.82
CA THR A 511 -12.15 -19.34 -9.34
C THR A 511 -11.20 -19.90 -8.28
N HIS A 512 -11.17 -19.35 -7.07
CA HIS A 512 -10.14 -19.73 -6.09
C HIS A 512 -10.58 -19.61 -4.62
N HIS A 513 -10.45 -20.72 -3.87
CA HIS A 513 -10.98 -20.90 -2.51
C HIS A 513 -10.61 -19.80 -1.51
N ARG A 514 -9.37 -19.27 -1.54
CA ARG A 514 -8.93 -18.20 -0.60
C ARG A 514 -9.78 -16.92 -0.67
N TYR A 515 -10.47 -16.69 -1.78
CA TYR A 515 -11.28 -15.49 -2.02
C TYR A 515 -12.78 -15.71 -1.86
N GLN A 516 -13.23 -16.77 -1.18
CA GLN A 516 -14.66 -16.98 -0.89
C GLN A 516 -15.28 -15.80 -0.13
N HIS A 517 -14.50 -15.14 0.73
CA HIS A 517 -14.92 -14.03 1.60
C HIS A 517 -15.35 -12.75 0.86
N MET A 518 -15.02 -12.58 -0.42
CA MET A 518 -15.21 -11.34 -1.21
C MET A 518 -16.60 -10.68 -1.13
N GLY A 519 -17.64 -11.43 -0.75
CA GLY A 519 -18.99 -10.90 -0.53
C GLY A 519 -19.11 -9.93 0.65
N THR A 520 -18.18 -9.93 1.61
CA THR A 520 -18.15 -8.94 2.73
C THR A 520 -18.00 -7.52 2.21
N PHE A 521 -17.13 -7.33 1.22
CA PHE A 521 -16.88 -6.04 0.58
C PHE A 521 -18.13 -5.42 -0.04
N LEU A 522 -19.15 -6.21 -0.41
CA LEU A 522 -20.46 -5.71 -0.87
C LEU A 522 -21.45 -5.41 0.26
N GLY A 523 -21.18 -5.88 1.48
CA GLY A 523 -21.87 -5.53 2.71
C GLY A 523 -21.42 -4.20 3.28
N GLU A 524 -20.13 -3.85 3.15
CA GLU A 524 -19.52 -2.63 3.68
C GLU A 524 -20.11 -1.33 3.06
N LEU A 525 -20.48 -1.38 1.78
CA LEU A 525 -21.23 -0.33 1.07
C LEU A 525 -22.56 0.03 1.76
N LEU A 526 -23.16 -0.89 2.53
CA LEU A 526 -24.47 -0.69 3.15
C LEU A 526 -24.44 0.48 4.16
N GLY A 527 -23.29 0.75 4.78
CA GLY A 527 -23.10 1.93 5.64
C GLY A 527 -23.37 3.24 4.91
N ALA A 528 -22.64 3.47 3.82
CA ALA A 528 -22.80 4.67 3.00
C ALA A 528 -24.20 4.77 2.37
N VAL A 529 -24.76 3.65 1.89
CA VAL A 529 -26.11 3.63 1.29
C VAL A 529 -27.21 3.88 2.33
N ILE A 530 -27.05 3.46 3.58
CA ILE A 530 -28.01 3.74 4.66
C ILE A 530 -27.85 5.15 5.24
N LEU A 531 -26.63 5.69 5.27
CA LEU A 531 -26.38 7.08 5.68
C LEU A 531 -26.95 8.10 4.67
N ALA A 532 -26.80 7.84 3.38
CA ALA A 532 -26.97 8.86 2.34
C ALA A 532 -28.01 8.54 1.25
N GLY A 533 -28.47 7.29 1.13
CA GLY A 533 -29.41 6.86 0.10
C GLY A 533 -30.87 7.21 0.40
N ASP A 534 -31.75 7.01 -0.58
CA ASP A 534 -33.18 7.31 -0.46
C ASP A 534 -33.89 6.31 0.49
N HIS A 535 -34.16 6.76 1.72
CA HIS A 535 -34.87 5.96 2.74
C HIS A 535 -36.30 5.57 2.33
N THR A 536 -36.95 6.30 1.43
CA THR A 536 -38.30 5.95 0.94
C THR A 536 -38.28 4.71 0.05
N LEU A 537 -37.14 4.45 -0.61
CA LEU A 537 -36.89 3.27 -1.45
C LEU A 537 -36.24 2.13 -0.65
N LEU A 538 -35.24 2.45 0.19
CA LEU A 538 -34.53 1.48 1.05
C LEU A 538 -35.41 0.90 2.15
N LYS A 539 -36.33 1.70 2.71
CA LYS A 539 -37.24 1.33 3.81
C LYS A 539 -36.53 0.59 4.96
N PRO A 540 -35.48 1.20 5.55
CA PRO A 540 -34.71 0.55 6.60
C PRO A 540 -35.57 0.28 7.84
N ILE A 541 -35.50 -0.93 8.37
CA ILE A 541 -36.14 -1.32 9.62
C ILE A 541 -35.09 -1.24 10.72
N LEU A 542 -35.17 -0.20 11.54
CA LEU A 542 -34.35 0.00 12.73
C LEU A 542 -35.12 -0.42 13.99
N GLN A 543 -34.48 -1.13 14.91
CA GLN A 543 -34.99 -1.45 16.24
C GLN A 543 -33.97 -1.03 17.30
N VAL A 544 -34.43 -0.46 18.42
CA VAL A 544 -33.55 -0.22 19.57
C VAL A 544 -33.41 -1.52 20.36
N LYS A 545 -32.19 -2.02 20.51
CA LYS A 545 -31.87 -3.24 21.28
C LYS A 545 -30.80 -2.93 22.35
N PRO A 546 -30.85 -3.56 23.54
CA PRO A 546 -29.81 -3.44 24.55
C PRO A 546 -28.61 -4.35 24.18
N ILE A 547 -27.54 -3.77 23.66
CA ILE A 547 -26.36 -4.48 23.17
C ILE A 547 -25.24 -4.52 24.22
N LYS A 548 -24.69 -5.70 24.47
CA LYS A 548 -23.48 -5.92 25.27
C LYS A 548 -22.40 -6.59 24.42
N PHE A 549 -21.15 -6.20 24.64
CA PHE A 549 -20.01 -6.55 23.79
C PHE A 549 -18.93 -7.25 24.63
N PHE A 550 -18.35 -8.33 24.10
CA PHE A 550 -17.28 -9.07 24.77
C PHE A 550 -15.89 -8.66 24.27
N ALA A 551 -15.05 -8.25 25.22
CA ALA A 551 -13.63 -8.02 25.05
C ALA A 551 -12.96 -8.29 26.41
N GLU A 552 -12.51 -9.53 26.59
CA GLU A 552 -11.91 -10.05 27.83
C GLU A 552 -10.50 -10.64 27.57
N GLY A 553 -10.03 -10.62 26.32
CA GLY A 553 -8.75 -11.17 25.88
C GLY A 553 -8.83 -12.64 25.43
N ILE A 554 -10.02 -13.23 25.46
CA ILE A 554 -10.33 -14.61 25.10
C ILE A 554 -10.67 -14.67 23.61
N GLU A 555 -9.72 -15.09 22.77
CA GLU A 555 -9.87 -15.05 21.30
C GLU A 555 -11.08 -15.81 20.75
N SER A 556 -11.64 -16.80 21.47
CA SER A 556 -12.85 -17.52 21.06
C SER A 556 -14.17 -16.75 21.28
N LYS A 557 -14.11 -15.59 21.93
CA LYS A 557 -15.28 -14.77 22.31
C LYS A 557 -15.10 -13.26 22.14
N ASP A 558 -13.88 -12.76 22.14
CA ASP A 558 -13.61 -11.36 21.84
C ASP A 558 -14.28 -10.97 20.51
N GLY A 559 -14.99 -9.84 20.48
CA GLY A 559 -15.80 -9.40 19.34
C GLY A 559 -17.25 -9.90 19.31
N GLU A 560 -17.66 -10.82 20.21
CA GLU A 560 -19.05 -11.29 20.33
C GLU A 560 -20.00 -10.12 20.73
N THR A 561 -21.10 -9.97 19.99
CA THR A 561 -22.11 -8.91 20.18
C THR A 561 -23.46 -9.53 20.56
N ILE A 562 -23.86 -9.46 21.83
CA ILE A 562 -25.12 -10.05 22.32
C ILE A 562 -26.19 -8.99 22.62
N VAL A 563 -27.45 -9.43 22.63
CA VAL A 563 -28.55 -8.69 23.24
C VAL A 563 -28.64 -9.08 24.72
N GLU A 564 -28.59 -8.12 25.63
CA GLU A 564 -28.58 -8.33 27.09
C GLU A 564 -29.47 -7.30 27.79
N GLU A 565 -30.70 -7.70 28.08
CA GLU A 565 -31.78 -6.85 28.62
C GLU A 565 -31.43 -6.11 29.92
N LYS A 566 -30.48 -6.60 30.73
CA LYS A 566 -30.16 -6.00 32.05
C LYS A 566 -28.96 -5.07 32.07
N GLN A 567 -28.07 -5.17 31.08
CA GLN A 567 -26.76 -4.48 31.10
C GLN A 567 -26.31 -3.95 29.72
N GLY A 568 -27.03 -4.24 28.64
CA GLY A 568 -26.68 -3.75 27.31
C GLY A 568 -27.00 -2.27 27.11
N LYS A 569 -26.13 -1.54 26.40
CA LYS A 569 -26.39 -0.18 25.94
C LYS A 569 -27.49 -0.19 24.87
N LEU A 570 -28.45 0.72 24.96
CA LEU A 570 -29.45 0.89 23.90
C LEU A 570 -28.81 1.41 22.60
N VAL A 571 -28.90 0.60 21.54
CA VAL A 571 -28.32 0.86 20.21
C VAL A 571 -29.40 0.68 19.15
N LYS A 572 -29.42 1.55 18.13
CA LYS A 572 -30.30 1.40 16.95
C LYS A 572 -29.72 0.32 16.03
N VAL A 573 -30.29 -0.89 16.02
CA VAL A 573 -29.84 -2.00 15.16
C VAL A 573 -30.66 -2.02 13.87
N LEU A 574 -29.99 -2.12 12.72
CA LEU A 574 -30.61 -2.37 11.42
C LEU A 574 -30.98 -3.86 11.29
N GLU A 575 -32.27 -4.15 11.17
CA GLU A 575 -32.80 -5.52 11.05
C GLU A 575 -33.01 -5.93 9.57
N ASN A 576 -33.45 -4.98 8.74
CA ASN A 576 -33.80 -5.27 7.35
C ASN A 576 -33.77 -4.03 6.44
N VAL A 577 -33.59 -4.28 5.14
CA VAL A 577 -33.60 -3.27 4.07
C VAL A 577 -34.23 -3.85 2.80
N ASN A 578 -34.74 -2.99 1.93
CA ASN A 578 -35.12 -3.36 0.57
C ASN A 578 -33.86 -3.64 -0.27
N THR A 579 -33.45 -4.91 -0.33
CA THR A 579 -32.22 -5.33 -1.02
C THR A 579 -32.23 -5.03 -2.52
N VAL A 580 -33.39 -4.94 -3.18
CA VAL A 580 -33.47 -4.56 -4.61
C VAL A 580 -33.15 -3.08 -4.77
N ALA A 581 -33.79 -2.21 -3.97
CA ALA A 581 -33.52 -0.78 -3.98
C ALA A 581 -32.07 -0.45 -3.61
N TYR A 582 -31.43 -1.24 -2.75
CA TYR A 582 -30.01 -1.12 -2.45
C TYR A 582 -29.11 -1.21 -3.69
N TYR A 583 -29.23 -2.29 -4.49
CA TYR A 583 -28.41 -2.44 -5.70
C TYR A 583 -28.75 -1.37 -6.76
N ASP A 584 -30.04 -1.01 -6.88
CA ASP A 584 -30.49 0.04 -7.81
C ASP A 584 -29.95 1.43 -7.40
N LEU A 585 -29.95 1.79 -6.12
CA LEU A 585 -29.44 3.07 -5.63
C LEU A 585 -27.93 3.19 -5.78
N PHE A 586 -27.17 2.16 -5.37
CA PHE A 586 -25.71 2.19 -5.49
C PHE A 586 -25.27 2.32 -6.95
N ALA A 587 -25.80 1.46 -7.83
CA ALA A 587 -25.47 1.50 -9.25
C ALA A 587 -25.87 2.85 -9.87
N LYS A 588 -27.14 3.26 -9.72
CA LYS A 588 -27.65 4.51 -10.31
C LYS A 588 -26.85 5.73 -9.88
N GLN A 589 -26.46 5.83 -8.61
CA GLN A 589 -25.73 7.01 -8.10
C GLN A 589 -24.33 7.14 -8.70
N LEU A 590 -23.63 6.03 -8.96
CA LEU A 590 -22.34 6.06 -9.67
C LEU A 590 -22.48 6.57 -11.11
N GLY A 591 -23.60 6.28 -11.78
CA GLY A 591 -23.89 6.73 -13.15
C GLY A 591 -24.48 8.13 -13.29
N VAL A 592 -24.57 8.92 -12.22
CA VAL A 592 -24.97 10.33 -12.28
C VAL A 592 -23.81 11.15 -12.83
N GLU A 593 -24.01 12.01 -13.83
CA GLU A 593 -22.91 12.83 -14.39
C GLU A 593 -22.46 13.95 -13.44
N GLN A 594 -23.37 14.47 -12.61
CA GLN A 594 -23.04 15.41 -11.54
C GLN A 594 -22.06 14.79 -10.54
N GLN A 595 -21.04 15.57 -10.13
CA GLN A 595 -19.93 15.09 -9.29
C GLN A 595 -19.24 13.84 -9.87
N SER A 596 -19.09 13.71 -11.19
CA SER A 596 -18.26 12.66 -11.80
C SER A 596 -16.77 13.02 -11.77
N ALA A 597 -15.91 12.03 -12.00
CA ALA A 597 -14.46 12.18 -11.96
C ALA A 597 -13.95 13.27 -12.93
N VAL A 598 -13.10 14.17 -12.42
CA VAL A 598 -12.44 15.23 -13.21
C VAL A 598 -11.23 14.70 -14.00
N LEU A 599 -10.72 13.52 -13.62
CA LEU A 599 -9.73 12.75 -14.37
C LEU A 599 -10.16 11.28 -14.38
N GLY A 600 -10.49 10.72 -15.54
CA GLY A 600 -11.05 9.37 -15.60
C GLY A 600 -10.06 8.22 -15.39
N SER A 601 -8.75 8.44 -15.56
CA SER A 601 -7.71 7.42 -15.32
C SER A 601 -6.28 7.97 -15.33
N PHE A 602 -5.30 7.19 -14.86
CA PHE A 602 -3.87 7.48 -15.05
C PHE A 602 -3.48 7.57 -16.54
N CYS A 603 -4.10 6.76 -17.41
CA CYS A 603 -3.87 6.82 -18.86
C CYS A 603 -4.29 8.17 -19.47
N GLU A 604 -5.33 8.79 -18.90
CA GLU A 604 -5.84 10.10 -19.28
C GLU A 604 -4.98 11.23 -18.70
N GLN A 605 -4.63 11.13 -17.41
CA GLN A 605 -3.69 12.06 -16.75
C GLN A 605 -2.34 12.14 -17.49
N LYS A 606 -1.75 11.00 -17.88
CA LYS A 606 -0.54 10.98 -18.72
C LYS A 606 -0.74 11.63 -20.08
N LYS A 607 -1.90 11.43 -20.74
CA LYS A 607 -2.22 12.11 -22.02
C LYS A 607 -2.32 13.63 -21.87
N LEU A 608 -2.75 14.15 -20.72
CA LEU A 608 -2.75 15.59 -20.45
C LEU A 608 -1.30 16.10 -20.32
N TRP A 609 -0.47 15.46 -19.50
CA TRP A 609 0.93 15.90 -19.32
C TRP A 609 1.79 15.78 -20.59
N SER A 610 1.53 14.80 -21.47
CA SER A 610 2.24 14.64 -22.75
C SER A 610 1.73 15.53 -23.88
N ARG A 611 0.61 16.25 -23.74
CA ARG A 611 0.04 17.11 -24.81
C ARG A 611 0.32 18.58 -24.55
N PRO A 612 0.86 19.35 -25.53
CA PRO A 612 0.88 20.80 -25.42
C PRO A 612 -0.56 21.33 -25.39
N ASN A 613 -0.81 22.33 -24.55
CA ASN A 613 -2.14 22.86 -24.24
C ASN A 613 -3.01 23.09 -25.49
N GLN A 614 -4.02 22.25 -25.69
CA GLN A 614 -5.29 22.71 -26.23
C GLN A 614 -6.06 23.33 -25.07
N THR A 615 -6.46 24.60 -25.22
CA THR A 615 -7.36 25.28 -24.28
C THR A 615 -8.71 24.58 -24.28
N VAL A 616 -9.05 23.91 -23.18
CA VAL A 616 -10.37 23.35 -22.95
C VAL A 616 -11.22 24.41 -22.26
N ASP A 617 -11.98 25.18 -23.06
CA ASP A 617 -13.16 25.87 -22.58
C ASP A 617 -14.31 24.84 -22.51
N CYS A 618 -14.62 24.36 -21.31
CA CYS A 618 -15.83 23.63 -20.92
C CYS A 618 -15.93 23.55 -19.39
#